data_AF-A0A7W7D9U8-F1
#
_entry.id   AF-A0A7W7D9U8-F1
#
_cell.length_a   1.000
_cell.length_b   1.000
_cell.length_c   1.000
_cell.angle_alpha   90.00
_cell.angle_beta   90.00
_cell.angle_gamma   90.00
#
_symmetry.space_group_name_H-M   'P 1'
#
loop_
_entity.id
_entity.type
_entity.pdbx_description
1 polymer ?
#
loop_
_entity_poly.entity_id
_entity_poly.type
_entity_poly.pdbx_seq_one_letter_code
_entity_poly.pdbx_strand_id
1 'polypeptide(L)'
;MTLSAPAPASAATAGDHGRRVSQDVGHAAPAVPPRPAGDDEDEVVSTKKSCAKCPPGPPGPPGPRGASDGIDSAVATPTGLTAPAPLLYVAVAQPNGVVLVRDQTSLGPANPPWHDLSTVTNHPSGVTDVTLAADPRGNVLSVAVRTRTGLVRRSDCTLSVNVTWPANCTAFIDITPPL
;
A
#
# COMPACT_ATOMS: atom_id res chain seq x y z
N MET A 1 18.41 47.74 -14.09
CA MET A 1 19.37 46.64 -13.88
C MET A 1 19.96 46.79 -12.49
N THR A 2 19.50 45.97 -11.53
CA THR A 2 20.21 45.61 -10.28
C THR A 2 19.44 44.47 -9.64
N LEU A 3 20.10 43.32 -9.49
CA LEU A 3 19.65 42.16 -8.70
C LEU A 3 19.98 42.39 -7.22
N SER A 4 19.15 41.91 -6.28
CA SER A 4 19.62 41.07 -5.15
C SER A 4 18.48 40.53 -4.29
N ALA A 5 18.75 39.34 -3.77
CA ALA A 5 17.87 38.29 -3.24
C ALA A 5 17.35 38.50 -1.80
N PRO A 6 16.53 37.56 -1.29
CA PRO A 6 16.52 37.24 0.12
C PRO A 6 16.78 35.74 0.42
N ALA A 7 17.62 35.49 1.42
CA ALA A 7 17.71 34.26 2.21
C ALA A 7 18.58 34.55 3.47
N PRO A 8 18.56 33.75 4.57
CA PRO A 8 17.63 32.69 5.00
C PRO A 8 17.17 32.83 6.48
N ALA A 9 16.63 31.72 7.01
CA ALA A 9 15.77 31.48 8.18
C ALA A 9 16.40 31.39 9.61
N SER A 10 15.52 31.26 10.63
CA SER A 10 15.66 30.41 11.84
C SER A 10 14.29 30.34 12.58
N ALA A 11 13.61 29.18 12.75
CA ALA A 11 13.71 28.14 13.82
C ALA A 11 13.36 28.68 15.23
N ALA A 12 12.58 28.06 16.14
CA ALA A 12 12.13 26.67 16.44
C ALA A 12 10.76 26.75 17.23
N THR A 13 10.03 25.72 17.69
CA THR A 13 10.39 24.42 18.30
C THR A 13 9.17 23.48 18.43
N ALA A 14 9.49 22.20 18.62
CA ALA A 14 8.73 20.96 18.73
C ALA A 14 7.50 20.89 19.67
N GLY A 15 6.59 19.98 19.32
CA GLY A 15 5.68 19.27 20.21
C GLY A 15 5.63 17.80 19.81
N ASP A 16 6.50 17.01 20.45
CA ASP A 16 6.57 15.54 20.45
C ASP A 16 5.26 14.94 20.93
N HIS A 17 4.74 13.90 20.25
CA HIS A 17 4.04 12.76 20.86
C HIS A 17 3.79 11.65 19.84
N GLY A 18 4.30 10.45 20.15
CA GLY A 18 3.51 9.24 19.99
C GLY A 18 3.78 8.36 18.77
N ARG A 19 4.98 7.81 18.73
CA ARG A 19 5.35 6.58 17.99
C ARG A 19 4.34 5.44 18.24
N ARG A 20 3.54 5.08 17.24
CA ARG A 20 2.92 3.74 17.11
C ARG A 20 2.99 3.28 15.66
N VAL A 21 3.98 2.44 15.38
CA VAL A 21 4.05 1.63 14.17
C VAL A 21 3.05 0.49 14.36
N SER A 22 1.99 0.48 13.56
CA SER A 22 1.15 -0.71 13.38
C SER A 22 1.61 -1.37 12.09
N GLN A 23 2.49 -2.36 12.21
CA GLN A 23 2.81 -3.29 11.13
C GLN A 23 1.68 -4.31 11.08
N ASP A 24 0.72 -4.11 10.18
CA ASP A 24 -0.14 -5.20 9.72
C ASP A 24 0.40 -5.65 8.38
N VAL A 25 1.33 -6.60 8.44
CA VAL A 25 1.82 -7.28 7.26
C VAL A 25 1.08 -8.61 7.20
N GLY A 26 0.12 -8.72 6.29
CA GLY A 26 -0.50 -9.99 5.94
C GLY A 26 0.55 -10.93 5.34
N HIS A 27 1.26 -11.66 6.21
CA HIS A 27 2.03 -12.83 5.83
C HIS A 27 1.17 -14.04 6.15
N ALA A 28 0.97 -14.90 5.14
CA ALA A 28 0.44 -16.25 5.36
C ALA A 28 1.26 -16.93 6.46
N ALA A 29 0.60 -17.41 7.51
CA ALA A 29 1.26 -18.07 8.62
C ALA A 29 2.00 -19.33 8.11
N PRO A 30 3.28 -19.54 8.43
CA PRO A 30 3.94 -20.81 8.16
C PRO A 30 3.27 -21.91 9.00
N ALA A 31 3.10 -23.09 8.42
CA ALA A 31 2.56 -24.26 9.12
C ALA A 31 3.45 -24.58 10.34
N VAL A 32 2.84 -24.58 11.53
CA VAL A 32 3.51 -24.93 12.79
C VAL A 32 3.65 -26.45 12.86
N PRO A 33 4.86 -27.03 12.99
CA PRO A 33 5.00 -28.46 13.27
C PRO A 33 4.52 -28.75 14.70
N PRO A 34 3.93 -29.93 14.97
CA PRO A 34 3.45 -30.26 16.31
C PRO A 34 4.62 -30.30 17.31
N ARG A 35 4.48 -29.55 18.40
CA ARG A 35 5.44 -29.50 19.51
C ARG A 35 5.22 -30.71 20.42
N PRO A 36 6.27 -31.43 20.87
CA PRO A 36 6.11 -32.49 21.87
C PRO A 36 5.84 -31.89 23.24
N ALA A 37 5.01 -32.58 24.02
CA ALA A 37 4.66 -32.23 25.39
C ALA A 37 5.88 -32.30 26.31
N GLY A 38 6.09 -31.24 27.10
CA GLY A 38 7.10 -31.15 28.14
C GLY A 38 6.90 -29.86 28.91
N ASP A 39 6.70 -30.02 30.20
CA ASP A 39 6.16 -29.07 31.17
C ASP A 39 7.12 -27.92 31.56
N ASP A 40 6.54 -26.99 32.31
CA ASP A 40 7.13 -26.09 33.32
C ASP A 40 7.25 -24.58 33.03
N GLU A 41 6.16 -23.90 33.43
CA GLU A 41 6.07 -22.77 34.38
C GLU A 41 6.82 -21.45 34.10
N ASP A 42 6.08 -20.45 33.61
CA ASP A 42 6.29 -19.06 33.99
C ASP A 42 4.93 -18.40 34.29
N GLU A 43 4.75 -18.10 35.57
CA GLU A 43 3.56 -17.61 36.23
C GLU A 43 3.21 -16.18 35.78
N VAL A 44 2.25 -16.04 34.85
CA VAL A 44 1.54 -14.77 34.69
C VAL A 44 0.45 -14.72 35.75
N VAL A 45 0.68 -13.95 36.81
CA VAL A 45 -0.32 -13.59 37.83
C VAL A 45 -1.58 -13.06 37.15
N SER A 46 -2.54 -13.95 36.95
CA SER A 46 -3.88 -13.64 36.47
C SER A 46 -4.72 -13.30 37.69
N THR A 47 -4.81 -12.02 38.03
CA THR A 47 -5.77 -11.49 39.04
C THR A 47 -7.22 -11.55 38.54
N LYS A 48 -7.59 -12.59 37.79
CA LYS A 48 -8.98 -12.87 37.43
C LYS A 48 -9.55 -13.82 38.48
N LYS A 49 -10.16 -13.22 39.51
CA LYS A 49 -11.16 -13.92 40.33
C LYS A 49 -12.24 -14.41 39.36
N SER A 50 -12.24 -15.71 39.07
CA SER A 50 -13.23 -16.35 38.22
C SER A 50 -14.60 -16.26 38.91
N CYS A 51 -15.32 -15.18 38.61
CA CYS A 51 -16.73 -15.08 38.97
C CYS A 51 -17.49 -16.03 38.05
N ALA A 52 -17.61 -17.30 38.46
CA ALA A 52 -18.32 -18.35 37.72
C ALA A 52 -19.83 -18.09 37.51
N LYS A 53 -20.34 -16.92 37.94
CA LYS A 53 -21.75 -16.48 37.82
C LYS A 53 -21.91 -15.02 37.38
N CYS A 54 -20.88 -14.40 36.80
CA CYS A 54 -21.07 -13.06 36.26
C CYS A 54 -21.84 -13.15 34.93
N PRO A 55 -22.93 -12.36 34.73
CA PRO A 55 -23.65 -12.36 33.48
C PRO A 55 -22.70 -12.02 32.32
N PRO A 56 -22.91 -12.58 31.11
CA PRO A 56 -22.17 -12.16 29.93
C PRO A 56 -22.19 -10.63 29.84
N GLY A 57 -21.03 -10.03 29.58
CA GLY A 57 -20.97 -8.59 29.32
C GLY A 57 -21.87 -8.22 28.14
N PRO A 58 -22.34 -6.97 28.06
CA PRO A 58 -23.10 -6.53 26.90
C PRO A 58 -22.30 -6.80 25.62
N PRO A 59 -22.97 -7.09 24.49
CA PRO A 59 -22.31 -7.12 23.20
C PRO A 59 -21.47 -5.86 23.00
N GLY A 60 -20.24 -6.02 22.51
CA GLY A 60 -19.40 -4.88 22.16
C GLY A 60 -20.09 -4.00 21.09
N PRO A 61 -19.71 -2.72 20.99
CA PRO A 61 -20.20 -1.88 19.90
C PRO A 61 -19.87 -2.54 18.56
N PRO A 62 -20.73 -2.37 17.52
CA PRO A 62 -20.38 -2.79 16.18
C PRO A 62 -18.99 -2.27 15.80
N GLY A 63 -18.15 -3.13 15.24
CA GLY A 63 -16.86 -2.72 14.70
C GLY A 63 -17.03 -1.61 13.67
N PRO A 64 -16.00 -0.77 13.45
CA PRO A 64 -16.07 0.26 12.42
C PRO A 64 -16.44 -0.39 11.08
N ARG A 65 -17.32 0.25 10.31
CA ARG A 65 -17.57 -0.18 8.93
C ARG A 65 -16.27 -0.07 8.16
N GLY A 66 -15.67 -1.21 7.81
CA GLY A 66 -14.49 -1.25 6.96
C GLY A 66 -14.85 -0.78 5.56
N ALA A 67 -14.44 0.43 5.21
CA ALA A 67 -14.18 0.84 3.84
C ALA A 67 -12.67 1.07 3.79
N SER A 68 -11.89 0.01 3.61
CA SER A 68 -10.47 0.16 3.33
C SER A 68 -10.33 0.40 1.84
N ASP A 69 -9.87 1.58 1.46
CA ASP A 69 -9.30 1.72 0.13
C ASP A 69 -8.02 0.89 0.08
N GLY A 70 -7.89 0.04 -0.95
CA GLY A 70 -6.77 -0.89 -1.06
C GLY A 70 -5.43 -0.17 -1.22
N ILE A 71 -4.41 -0.75 -0.61
CA ILE A 71 -3.00 -0.41 -0.84
C ILE A 71 -2.28 -1.70 -1.21
N ASP A 72 -1.39 -1.62 -2.19
CA ASP A 72 -0.53 -2.75 -2.53
C ASP A 72 0.85 -2.28 -2.99
N SER A 73 1.81 -3.20 -2.98
CA SER A 73 3.19 -2.93 -3.37
C SER A 73 3.78 -4.07 -4.17
N ALA A 74 4.60 -3.74 -5.17
CA ALA A 74 5.36 -4.71 -5.93
C ALA A 74 6.80 -4.23 -6.12
N VAL A 75 7.72 -5.18 -6.23
CA VAL A 75 9.13 -4.91 -6.50
C VAL A 75 9.41 -5.19 -7.97
N ALA A 76 9.97 -4.22 -8.67
CA ALA A 76 10.30 -4.33 -10.09
C ALA A 76 11.68 -3.74 -10.39
N THR A 77 12.31 -4.17 -11.47
CA THR A 77 13.65 -3.72 -11.90
C THR A 77 13.54 -2.88 -13.19
N PRO A 78 13.31 -1.56 -13.08
CA PRO A 78 13.19 -0.70 -14.23
C PRO A 78 14.44 -0.72 -15.13
N THR A 79 14.20 -0.58 -16.43
CA THR A 79 15.28 -0.51 -17.43
C THR A 79 16.00 0.83 -17.41
N GLY A 80 17.24 0.87 -17.90
CA GLY A 80 18.01 2.12 -18.08
C GLY A 80 18.66 2.68 -16.81
N LEU A 81 18.56 1.98 -15.67
CA LEU A 81 19.40 2.26 -14.50
C LEU A 81 20.87 1.89 -14.77
N THR A 82 21.81 2.69 -14.27
CA THR A 82 23.25 2.43 -14.37
C THR A 82 23.68 1.14 -13.66
N ALA A 83 22.95 0.75 -12.62
CA ALA A 83 23.01 -0.57 -12.01
C ALA A 83 21.57 -1.09 -11.84
N PRO A 84 21.20 -2.26 -12.41
CA PRO A 84 19.86 -2.81 -12.24
C PRO A 84 19.66 -3.17 -10.77
N ALA A 85 18.86 -2.36 -10.09
CA ALA A 85 18.47 -2.56 -8.70
C ALA A 85 16.93 -2.65 -8.64
N PRO A 86 16.37 -3.64 -7.92
CA PRO A 86 14.94 -3.69 -7.69
C PRO A 86 14.46 -2.46 -6.92
N LEU A 87 13.37 -1.84 -7.37
CA LEU A 87 12.72 -0.71 -6.74
C LEU A 87 11.32 -1.11 -6.27
N LEU A 88 10.89 -0.50 -5.15
CA LEU A 88 9.56 -0.72 -4.59
C LEU A 88 8.57 0.26 -5.21
N TYR A 89 7.51 -0.27 -5.81
CA TYR A 89 6.35 0.48 -6.27
C TYR A 89 5.22 0.29 -5.28
N VAL A 90 4.49 1.36 -4.99
CA VAL A 90 3.33 1.33 -4.08
C VAL A 90 2.16 1.96 -4.80
N ALA A 91 1.00 1.31 -4.76
CA ALA A 91 -0.25 1.85 -5.26
C ALA A 91 -1.27 1.98 -4.14
N VAL A 92 -2.09 3.03 -4.23
CA VAL A 92 -3.19 3.28 -3.30
C VAL A 92 -4.43 3.66 -4.08
N ALA A 93 -5.54 2.99 -3.81
CA ALA A 93 -6.86 3.47 -4.17
C ALA A 93 -7.26 4.58 -3.18
N GLN A 94 -7.83 5.66 -3.66
CA GLN A 94 -8.29 6.78 -2.84
C GLN A 94 -9.82 6.72 -2.66
N PRO A 95 -10.38 7.37 -1.63
CA PRO A 95 -11.83 7.38 -1.38
C PRO A 95 -12.68 7.95 -2.54
N ASN A 96 -12.07 8.78 -3.39
CA ASN A 96 -12.69 9.36 -4.59
C ASN A 96 -12.63 8.42 -5.81
N GLY A 97 -12.07 7.20 -5.66
CA GLY A 97 -11.92 6.21 -6.71
C GLY A 97 -10.71 6.42 -7.62
N VAL A 98 -9.82 7.36 -7.32
CA VAL A 98 -8.54 7.56 -8.02
C VAL A 98 -7.51 6.53 -7.55
N VAL A 99 -6.65 6.06 -8.45
CA VAL A 99 -5.50 5.23 -8.11
C VAL A 99 -4.21 6.04 -8.30
N LEU A 100 -3.39 6.09 -7.25
CA LEU A 100 -2.07 6.70 -7.30
C LEU A 100 -1.00 5.61 -7.26
N VAL A 101 0.05 5.75 -8.08
CA VAL A 101 1.23 4.88 -8.05
C VAL A 101 2.47 5.71 -7.72
N ARG A 102 3.29 5.25 -6.77
CA ARG A 102 4.56 5.86 -6.42
C ARG A 102 5.69 5.23 -7.22
N ASP A 103 6.42 6.04 -7.98
CA ASP A 103 7.59 5.61 -8.77
C ASP A 103 8.89 6.11 -8.12
N GLN A 104 9.79 5.18 -7.80
CA GLN A 104 11.08 5.46 -7.17
C GLN A 104 12.22 5.77 -8.17
N THR A 105 11.99 5.65 -9.48
CA THR A 105 13.00 5.94 -10.51
C THR A 105 13.21 7.44 -10.72
N SER A 106 12.21 8.25 -10.37
CA SER A 106 12.29 9.71 -10.44
C SER A 106 13.21 10.20 -9.31
N LEU A 107 14.50 10.29 -9.61
CA LEU A 107 15.53 10.86 -8.73
C LEU A 107 15.27 12.37 -8.54
N GLY A 108 14.37 12.70 -7.62
CA GLY A 108 13.97 14.06 -7.21
C GLY A 108 13.81 14.17 -5.68
N PRO A 109 13.68 15.39 -5.09
CA PRO A 109 14.07 15.68 -3.71
C PRO A 109 13.27 14.89 -2.68
N ALA A 110 13.98 14.12 -1.83
CA ALA A 110 13.54 13.43 -0.60
C ALA A 110 12.30 12.52 -0.64
N ASN A 111 11.43 12.59 -1.66
CA ASN A 111 10.19 11.87 -1.77
C ASN A 111 9.85 11.57 -3.25
N PRO A 112 9.90 10.30 -3.68
CA PRO A 112 9.44 9.93 -5.00
C PRO A 112 7.97 10.34 -5.24
N PRO A 113 7.65 10.86 -6.45
CA PRO A 113 6.34 11.39 -6.79
C PRO A 113 5.26 10.31 -6.81
N TRP A 114 4.02 10.73 -6.56
CA TRP A 114 2.82 9.94 -6.79
C TRP A 114 2.22 10.33 -8.15
N HIS A 115 1.86 9.33 -8.94
CA HIS A 115 1.30 9.48 -10.28
C HIS A 115 -0.16 9.06 -10.30
N ASP A 116 -1.01 9.94 -10.77
CA ASP A 116 -2.45 9.72 -10.91
C ASP A 116 -2.76 8.91 -12.18
N LEU A 117 -3.46 7.79 -12.03
CA LEU A 117 -3.87 6.92 -13.15
C LEU A 117 -5.27 7.22 -13.67
N SER A 118 -6.01 8.20 -13.12
CA SER A 118 -7.39 8.51 -13.51
C SER A 118 -7.54 8.95 -14.96
N THR A 119 -6.47 9.47 -15.57
CA THR A 119 -6.45 9.83 -17.00
C THR A 119 -6.04 8.69 -17.92
N VAL A 120 -5.67 7.52 -17.38
CA VAL A 120 -5.42 6.33 -18.19
C VAL A 120 -6.73 5.90 -18.83
N THR A 121 -6.70 5.65 -20.13
CA THR A 121 -7.88 5.24 -20.90
C THR A 121 -8.59 4.07 -20.23
N ASN A 122 -9.92 4.16 -20.12
CA ASN A 122 -10.78 3.14 -19.50
C ASN A 122 -10.59 2.93 -17.99
N HIS A 123 -9.93 3.85 -17.28
CA HIS A 123 -9.88 3.84 -15.82
C HIS A 123 -11.30 3.74 -15.24
N PRO A 124 -11.60 2.72 -14.41
CA PRO A 124 -12.95 2.53 -13.91
C PRO A 124 -13.30 3.56 -12.83
N SER A 125 -14.58 3.95 -12.77
CA SER A 125 -15.08 4.81 -11.69
C SER A 125 -15.25 4.03 -10.39
N GLY A 126 -14.93 4.63 -9.25
CA GLY A 126 -15.20 4.04 -7.94
C GLY A 126 -14.34 2.83 -7.62
N VAL A 127 -13.04 2.91 -7.95
CA VAL A 127 -12.05 1.94 -7.48
C VAL A 127 -12.03 1.94 -5.95
N THR A 128 -12.01 0.75 -5.36
CA THR A 128 -11.93 0.54 -3.91
C THR A 128 -10.73 -0.30 -3.52
N ASP A 129 -10.09 -0.98 -4.46
CA ASP A 129 -8.97 -1.87 -4.20
C ASP A 129 -7.99 -1.83 -5.37
N VAL A 130 -6.72 -2.06 -5.07
CA VAL A 130 -5.64 -2.10 -6.06
C VAL A 130 -4.70 -3.26 -5.74
N THR A 131 -4.19 -3.91 -6.77
CA THR A 131 -3.19 -4.97 -6.68
C THR A 131 -2.09 -4.70 -7.70
N LEU A 132 -0.84 -4.91 -7.29
CA LEU A 132 0.34 -4.73 -8.11
C LEU A 132 1.02 -6.07 -8.35
N ALA A 133 1.49 -6.26 -9.58
CA ALA A 133 2.38 -7.35 -9.93
C ALA A 133 3.47 -6.83 -10.86
N ALA A 134 4.72 -7.21 -10.61
CA ALA A 134 5.81 -6.97 -11.54
C ALA A 134 5.97 -8.18 -12.47
N ASP A 135 6.27 -7.93 -13.74
CA ASP A 135 6.59 -9.02 -14.66
C ASP A 135 7.93 -9.71 -14.28
N PRO A 136 8.16 -10.97 -14.69
CA PRO A 136 9.39 -11.70 -14.35
C PRO A 136 10.67 -11.05 -14.93
N ARG A 137 10.54 -10.21 -15.96
CA ARG A 137 11.65 -9.45 -16.54
C ARG A 137 11.93 -8.15 -15.78
N GLY A 138 11.01 -7.74 -14.91
CA GLY A 138 11.12 -6.62 -13.97
C GLY A 138 10.81 -5.25 -14.55
N ASN A 139 10.47 -5.12 -15.82
CA ASN A 139 10.30 -3.83 -16.50
C ASN A 139 8.85 -3.46 -16.83
N VAL A 140 7.88 -4.25 -16.37
CA VAL A 140 6.44 -3.96 -16.48
C VAL A 140 5.80 -4.08 -15.10
N LEU A 141 5.02 -3.07 -14.72
CA LEU A 141 4.14 -3.09 -13.56
C LEU A 141 2.70 -3.29 -14.02
N SER A 142 2.13 -4.44 -13.73
CA SER A 142 0.70 -4.70 -13.86
C SER A 142 -0.04 -4.11 -12.67
N VAL A 143 -1.01 -3.24 -12.95
CA VAL A 143 -1.88 -2.59 -11.98
C VAL A 143 -3.30 -3.13 -12.20
N ALA A 144 -3.78 -3.96 -11.28
CA ALA A 144 -5.16 -4.41 -11.25
C ALA A 144 -5.96 -3.59 -10.25
N VAL A 145 -7.19 -3.22 -10.60
CA VAL A 145 -8.08 -2.42 -9.77
C VAL A 145 -9.43 -3.12 -9.64
N ARG A 146 -10.02 -3.10 -8.44
CA ARG A 146 -11.38 -3.59 -8.19
C ARG A 146 -12.27 -2.43 -7.78
N THR A 147 -13.44 -2.35 -8.39
CA THR A 147 -14.48 -1.39 -8.00
C THR A 147 -15.43 -1.95 -6.95
N ARG A 148 -16.24 -1.08 -6.34
CA ARG A 148 -17.30 -1.50 -5.41
C ARG A 148 -18.33 -2.45 -6.02
N THR A 149 -18.56 -2.39 -7.34
CA THR A 149 -19.52 -3.26 -8.04
C THR A 149 -18.93 -4.61 -8.43
N GLY A 150 -17.65 -4.87 -8.12
CA GLY A 150 -16.98 -6.11 -8.44
C GLY A 150 -16.27 -6.13 -9.80
N LEU A 151 -16.36 -5.05 -10.60
CA LEU A 151 -15.58 -4.92 -11.84
C LEU A 151 -14.08 -4.94 -11.51
N VAL A 152 -13.33 -5.79 -12.21
CA VAL A 152 -11.87 -5.89 -12.12
C VAL A 152 -11.26 -5.47 -13.45
N ARG A 153 -10.37 -4.47 -13.42
CA ARG A 153 -9.63 -4.05 -14.61
C ARG A 153 -8.13 -4.08 -14.38
N ARG A 154 -7.36 -4.28 -15.44
CA ARG A 154 -5.89 -4.27 -15.41
C ARG A 154 -5.32 -3.30 -16.43
N SER A 155 -4.29 -2.57 -16.04
CA SER A 155 -3.42 -1.77 -16.90
C SER A 155 -1.98 -2.24 -16.70
N ASP A 156 -1.17 -2.22 -17.76
CA ASP A 156 0.25 -2.59 -17.70
C ASP A 156 1.09 -1.34 -17.99
N CYS A 157 1.98 -0.97 -17.06
CA CYS A 157 2.82 0.22 -17.14
C CYS A 157 4.28 -0.15 -17.38
N THR A 158 4.89 0.41 -18.44
CA THR A 158 6.31 0.17 -18.72
C THR A 158 7.18 0.98 -17.77
N LEU A 159 8.22 0.33 -17.22
CA LEU A 159 9.14 0.90 -16.24
C LEU A 159 10.52 1.14 -16.87
N SER A 160 10.95 2.39 -16.83
CA SER A 160 12.28 2.82 -17.26
C SER A 160 12.67 4.11 -16.55
N VAL A 161 13.96 4.46 -16.59
CA VAL A 161 14.36 5.83 -16.26
C VAL A 161 13.69 6.81 -17.23
N ASN A 162 13.17 7.91 -16.72
CA ASN A 162 12.53 8.98 -17.50
C ASN A 162 11.25 8.58 -18.25
N VAL A 163 10.45 7.66 -17.73
CA VAL A 163 9.10 7.42 -18.26
C VAL A 163 8.16 8.60 -17.96
N THR A 164 7.23 8.85 -18.88
CA THR A 164 6.19 9.86 -18.67
C THR A 164 4.95 9.21 -18.09
N TRP A 165 4.73 9.40 -16.80
CA TRP A 165 3.50 8.97 -16.14
C TRP A 165 2.33 9.93 -16.41
N PRO A 166 1.09 9.42 -16.54
CA PRO A 166 0.70 8.01 -16.63
C PRO A 166 0.69 7.47 -18.08
N ALA A 167 1.26 8.21 -19.03
CA ALA A 167 1.27 7.84 -20.46
C ALA A 167 2.06 6.56 -20.78
N ASN A 168 2.88 6.07 -19.84
CA ASN A 168 3.60 4.80 -19.91
C ASN A 168 2.72 3.57 -19.63
N CYS A 169 1.44 3.77 -19.29
CA CYS A 169 0.47 2.72 -19.03
C CYS A 169 -0.43 2.44 -20.24
N THR A 170 -0.79 1.16 -20.42
CA THR A 170 -1.81 0.76 -21.40
C THR A 170 -3.22 1.15 -20.94
N ALA A 171 -4.20 1.08 -21.85
CA ALA A 171 -5.59 1.23 -21.44
C ALA A 171 -6.00 0.11 -20.48
N PHE A 172 -6.85 0.43 -19.50
CA PHE A 172 -7.42 -0.58 -18.61
C PHE A 172 -8.30 -1.55 -19.40
N ILE A 173 -7.96 -2.85 -19.33
CA ILE A 173 -8.74 -3.95 -19.89
C ILE A 173 -9.59 -4.60 -18.80
N ASP A 174 -10.77 -5.09 -19.18
CA ASP A 174 -11.66 -5.82 -18.27
C ASP A 174 -11.19 -7.27 -18.11
N ILE A 175 -10.97 -7.68 -16.87
CA ILE A 175 -10.58 -9.04 -16.49
C ILE A 175 -11.51 -9.60 -15.41
N THR A 176 -12.72 -9.05 -15.29
CA THR A 176 -13.72 -9.48 -14.30
C THR A 176 -14.04 -10.96 -14.51
N PRO A 177 -13.93 -11.80 -13.46
CA PRO A 177 -14.33 -13.20 -13.56
C PRO A 177 -15.78 -13.35 -14.04
N PRO A 178 -16.09 -14.39 -14.84
CA PRO A 178 -17.48 -14.71 -15.15
C PRO A 178 -18.25 -15.08 -13.87
N LEU A 179 -19.55 -14.77 -13.87
CA LEU A 179 -20.49 -15.11 -12.78
C LEU A 179 -20.86 -16.59 -12.78
#